data_AF-A0A957VPB0-F1
#
_entry.id   AF-A0A957VPB0-F1
#
_cell.length_a   1.000
_cell.length_b   1.000
_cell.length_c   1.000
_cell.angle_alpha   90.00
_cell.angle_beta   90.00
_cell.angle_gamma   90.00
#
_symmetry.space_group_name_H-M   'P 1'
#
loop_
_entity.id
_entity.type
_entity.pdbx_description
1 polymer ?
#
loop_
_entity_poly.entity_id
_entity_poly.type
_entity_poly.pdbx_seq_one_letter_code
_entity_poly.pdbx_strand_id
1 'polypeptide(L)' 'LLARWFGPGTPERPSYAARLATQLTPAEIEQVRELYARQLRNQTVAWHGRYVFVVAAHTA' A
#
# COMPACT_ATOMS: atom_id res chain seq x y z
N LEU A 1 -5.74 -5.13 -8.78
CA LEU A 1 -4.76 -4.79 -7.71
C LEU A 1 -5.18 -3.55 -6.91
N LEU A 2 -5.48 -2.41 -7.56
CA LEU A 2 -5.88 -1.18 -6.85
C LEU A 2 -7.12 -1.39 -5.95
N ALA A 3 -8.12 -2.13 -6.42
CA ALA A 3 -9.29 -2.49 -5.61
C ALA A 3 -8.93 -3.24 -4.29
N ARG A 4 -7.82 -3.99 -4.26
CA ARG A 4 -7.34 -4.66 -3.04
C ARG A 4 -6.71 -3.67 -2.05
N TRP A 5 -6.09 -2.60 -2.54
CA TRP A 5 -5.44 -1.59 -1.69
C TRP A 5 -6.47 -0.75 -0.93
N PHE A 6 -7.61 -0.47 -1.57
CA PHE A 6 -8.72 0.32 -1.02
C PHE A 6 -9.91 -0.51 -0.57
N GLY A 7 -9.81 -1.84 -0.65
CA GLY A 7 -10.80 -2.77 -0.13
C GLY A 7 -10.61 -3.06 1.37
N PRO A 8 -11.47 -3.93 1.92
CA PRO A 8 -11.34 -4.38 3.30
C PRO A 8 -9.99 -5.07 3.52
N GLY A 9 -9.24 -4.62 4.53
CA GLY A 9 -8.05 -5.32 5.04
C GLY A 9 -8.44 -6.37 6.08
N THR A 10 -7.45 -7.07 6.61
CA THR A 10 -7.63 -7.88 7.83
C THR A 10 -6.95 -7.19 9.02
N PRO A 11 -7.33 -7.50 10.27
CA PRO A 11 -6.65 -6.96 11.45
C PRO A 11 -5.14 -7.23 11.45
N GLU A 12 -4.72 -8.40 10.98
CA GLU A 12 -3.32 -8.83 10.89
C GLU A 12 -2.60 -8.19 9.70
N ARG A 13 -3.36 -7.77 8.68
CA ARG A 13 -2.86 -7.14 7.46
C ARG A 13 -3.78 -6.00 7.02
N PRO A 14 -3.65 -4.82 7.64
CA PRO A 14 -4.47 -3.67 7.27
C PRO A 14 -4.25 -3.32 5.80
N SER A 15 -5.34 -2.95 5.12
CA SER A 15 -5.27 -2.47 3.74
C SER A 15 -4.56 -1.12 3.69
N TYR A 16 -4.21 -0.68 2.48
CA TYR A 16 -3.57 0.62 2.32
C TYR A 16 -4.50 1.75 2.77
N ALA A 17 -5.80 1.66 2.43
CA ALA A 17 -6.81 2.59 2.94
C ALA A 17 -6.91 2.57 4.47
N ALA A 18 -6.85 1.40 5.11
CA ALA A 18 -6.87 1.29 6.57
C ALA A 18 -5.64 1.98 7.22
N ARG A 19 -4.47 1.92 6.57
CA ARG A 19 -3.29 2.66 7.03
C ARG A 19 -3.43 4.16 6.83
N LEU A 20 -3.94 4.60 5.68
CA LEU A 20 -4.17 6.03 5.41
C LEU A 20 -5.16 6.65 6.39
N ALA A 21 -6.16 5.89 6.83
CA ALA A 21 -7.15 6.34 7.82
C ALA A 21 -6.55 6.72 9.19
N THR A 22 -5.27 6.40 9.45
CA THR A 22 -4.56 6.89 10.65
C THR A 22 -4.22 8.37 10.57
N GLN A 23 -4.21 8.96 9.37
CA GLN A 23 -3.74 10.33 9.11
C GLN A 23 -4.66 11.14 8.19
N LEU A 24 -5.55 10.48 7.45
CA LEU A 24 -6.42 11.08 6.45
C LEU A 24 -7.89 10.78 6.74
N THR A 25 -8.74 11.74 6.40
CA THR A 25 -10.19 11.60 6.37
C THR A 25 -10.64 10.65 5.25
N PRO A 26 -11.86 10.08 5.33
CA PRO A 26 -12.41 9.26 4.25
C PRO A 26 -12.44 9.97 2.88
N ALA A 27 -12.70 11.28 2.87
CA ALA A 27 -12.73 12.07 1.65
C ALA A 27 -11.33 12.20 1.01
N GLU A 28 -10.29 12.42 1.82
CA GLU A 28 -8.91 12.47 1.33
C GLU A 28 -8.43 11.10 0.83
N ILE A 29 -8.82 10.02 1.51
CA ILE A 29 -8.52 8.65 1.04
C ILE A 29 -9.15 8.39 -0.33
N GLU A 30 -10.36 8.89 -0.56
CA GLU A 30 -11.04 8.75 -1.84
C GLU A 30 -10.35 9.56 -2.95
N GLN A 31 -9.90 10.79 -2.65
CA GLN A 31 -9.08 11.57 -3.58
C GLN A 31 -7.79 10.84 -3.96
N VAL A 32 -7.12 10.21 -2.98
CA VAL A 32 -5.94 9.37 -3.23
C VAL A 32 -6.32 8.18 -4.13
N ARG A 33 -7.41 7.47 -3.84
CA ARG A 33 -7.88 6.34 -4.67
C ARG A 33 -8.07 6.76 -6.12
N GLU A 34 -8.72 7.89 -6.35
CA GLU A 34 -8.97 8.43 -7.68
C GLU A 34 -7.68 8.84 -8.39
N LEU A 35 -6.74 9.47 -7.68
CA LEU A 35 -5.43 9.83 -8.21
C LEU A 35 -4.68 8.59 -8.72
N TYR A 36 -4.58 7.55 -7.91
CA TYR A 36 -3.96 6.28 -8.30
C TYR A 36 -4.71 5.62 -9.46
N ALA A 37 -6.04 5.64 -9.44
CA ALA A 37 -6.85 5.08 -10.52
C ALA A 37 -6.63 5.82 -11.85
N ARG A 38 -6.38 7.13 -11.82
CA ARG A 38 -6.05 7.92 -13.02
C ARG A 38 -4.62 7.68 -13.50
N GLN A 39 -3.66 7.67 -12.58
CA GLN A 39 -2.24 7.59 -12.95
C GLN A 39 -1.79 6.18 -13.33
N LEU A 40 -2.34 5.14 -12.69
CA LEU A 40 -1.93 3.75 -12.93
C LEU A 40 -2.79 3.01 -13.95
N ARG A 41 -3.88 3.62 -14.44
CA ARG A 41 -4.71 2.99 -15.47
C ARG A 41 -3.90 2.82 -16.75
N ASN A 42 -3.94 1.60 -17.29
CA ASN A 42 -3.21 1.19 -18.49
C ASN A 42 -1.68 1.36 -18.38
N GLN A 43 -1.14 1.55 -17.17
CA GLN A 43 0.29 1.58 -16.93
C GLN A 43 0.77 0.18 -16.57
N THR A 44 1.81 -0.27 -17.27
CA THR A 44 2.57 -1.46 -16.90
C THR A 44 3.84 -0.99 -16.21
N VAL A 45 3.92 -1.19 -14.90
CA VAL A 45 5.12 -0.85 -14.12
C VAL A 45 6.07 -2.03 -14.19
N ALA A 46 7.29 -1.79 -14.68
CA ALA A 46 8.38 -2.76 -14.63
C ALA A 46 8.83 -2.91 -13.17
N TRP A 47 8.35 -3.96 -12.51
CA TRP A 47 8.75 -4.29 -11.14
C TRP A 47 10.20 -4.79 -11.14
N HIS A 48 11.07 -4.07 -10.44
CA HIS A 48 12.45 -4.49 -10.20
C HIS A 48 12.57 -4.98 -8.75
N GLY A 49 12.90 -6.25 -8.57
CA GLY A 49 13.18 -6.82 -7.26
C GLY A 49 14.64 -6.65 -6.88
N ARG A 50 14.91 -6.50 -5.59
CA ARG A 50 16.25 -6.61 -5.01
C ARG A 50 16.22 -7.63 -3.88
N TYR A 51 17.15 -8.58 -3.90
CA TYR A 51 17.36 -9.52 -2.80
C TYR A 51 18.30 -8.91 -1.78
N VAL A 52 17.93 -8.97 -0.50
CA VAL A 52 18.74 -8.48 0.61
C VAL A 52 18.80 -9.58 1.68
N PHE A 53 20.00 -9.90 2.14
CA PHE A 53 20.21 -10.85 3.24
C PHE A 53 20.28 -10.08 4.55
N VAL A 54 19.36 -10.36 5.48
CA VAL A 54 19.30 -9.71 6.79
C VAL A 54 19.73 -10.72 7.85
N VAL A 55 20.77 -10.40 8.61
CA VAL A 55 21.21 -11.18 9.76
C VAL A 55 20.84 -10.42 11.03
N ALA A 56 20.09 -11.06 11.91
CA ALA A 56 19.90 -10.56 13.27
C ALA A 56 21.01 -11.12 14.16
N ALA A 57 21.72 -10.24 14.88
CA ALA A 57 22.66 -10.62 15.92
C ALA A 57 22.17 -10.05 17.25
N HIS A 58 22.19 -10.87 18.30
CA HIS A 58 21.98 -10.43 19.68
C HIS A 58 23.34 -10.45 20.38
N THR A 59 23.83 -9.28 20.80
CA THR A 59 25.00 -9.19 21.66
C THR A 59 24.59 -9.53 23.10
N ALA A 60 25.21 -10.57 23.66
CA ALA A 60 25.11 -10.90 25.09
C ALA A 60 25.98 -9.98 25.94
#